data_AF-A0A151R9D5-F1
#
_entry.id   AF-A0A151R9D5-F1
#
_cell.length_a   1.000
_cell.length_b   1.000
_cell.length_c   1.000
_cell.angle_alpha   90.00
_cell.angle_beta   90.00
_cell.angle_gamma   90.00
#
_symmetry.space_group_name_H-M   'P 1'
#
loop_
_entity.id
_entity.type
_entity.pdbx_description
1 polymer ?
#
loop_
_entity_poly.entity_id
_entity_poly.type
_entity_poly.pdbx_seq_one_letter_code
_entity_poly.pdbx_strand_id
1 'polypeptide(L)' 'MGLDLALREEKQSAITDSSTEEEKVHFKNWEKSNRLSLMYIRMSIANNIKSALPKTKSAQEMMKFVEECS' A
#
# COMPACT_ATOMS: atom_id res chain seq x y z
N MET A 1 -1.27 -2.43 15.21
CA MET A 1 -1.03 -2.44 13.75
C MET A 1 -1.72 -1.23 13.17
N GLY A 2 -0.98 -0.20 12.76
CA GLY A 2 -1.56 0.97 12.08
C GLY A 2 -1.99 0.59 10.67
N LEU A 3 -3.19 1.01 10.26
CA LEU A 3 -3.64 0.84 8.87
C LEU A 3 -2.76 1.63 7.88
N ASP A 4 -2.09 2.65 8.37
CA ASP A 4 -1.27 3.60 7.63
C ASP A 4 0.21 3.20 7.55
N LEU A 5 0.59 2.02 8.04
CA LEU A 5 1.98 1.54 8.00
C LEU A 5 2.54 1.57 6.57
N ALA A 6 1.78 1.05 5.60
CA ALA A 6 2.15 1.04 4.20
C ALA A 6 2.05 2.40 3.47
N LEU A 7 1.54 3.42 4.15
CA LEU A 7 1.53 4.80 3.65
C LEU A 7 2.72 5.61 4.18
N ARG A 8 3.27 5.23 5.35
CA ARG A 8 4.40 5.90 5.99
C ARG A 8 5.75 5.28 5.65
N GLU A 9 5.77 3.96 5.50
CA GLU A 9 6.99 3.21 5.26
C GLU A 9 7.06 2.76 3.81
N GLU A 10 8.20 3.03 3.16
CA GLU A 10 8.46 2.47 1.85
C GLU A 10 8.48 0.94 1.91
N LYS A 11 8.10 0.33 0.79
CA LYS A 11 8.14 -1.12 0.63
C LYS A 11 9.56 -1.60 0.88
N GLN A 12 9.78 -2.26 2.03
CA GLN A 12 11.03 -2.95 2.29
C GLN A 12 11.22 -4.08 1.27
N SER A 13 12.49 -4.36 0.95
CA SER A 13 12.86 -5.51 0.11
C SER A 13 12.17 -6.77 0.62
N ALA A 14 11.77 -7.63 -0.33
CA ALA A 14 11.13 -8.90 0.01
C ALA A 14 12.02 -9.65 1.01
N ILE A 15 11.37 -10.18 2.03
CA ILE A 15 12.01 -10.96 3.07
C ILE A 15 12.78 -12.13 2.44
N THR A 16 14.04 -12.30 2.82
CA THR A 16 14.86 -13.45 2.42
C THR A 16 14.87 -14.50 3.54
N ASP A 17 15.32 -15.72 3.24
CA ASP A 17 15.40 -16.80 4.25
C ASP A 17 16.31 -16.43 5.45
N SER A 18 17.19 -15.44 5.27
CA SER A 18 18.08 -14.89 6.29
C SER A 18 17.44 -13.85 7.22
N SER A 19 16.23 -13.37 6.93
CA SER A 19 15.58 -12.34 7.75
C SER A 19 15.11 -12.89 9.09
N THR A 20 15.08 -12.01 10.09
CA THR A 20 14.62 -12.37 11.44
C THR A 20 13.10 -12.57 11.47
N GLU A 21 12.59 -13.23 12.52
CA GLU A 21 11.14 -13.40 12.66
C GLU A 21 10.41 -12.07 12.88
N GLU A 22 11.07 -11.09 13.50
CA GLU A 22 10.54 -9.75 13.68
C GLU A 22 10.39 -9.03 12.33
N GLU A 23 11.39 -9.12 11.45
CA GLU A 23 11.31 -8.59 10.08
C GLU A 23 10.22 -9.30 9.27
N LYS A 24 10.09 -10.62 9.46
CA LYS A 24 9.00 -11.43 8.87
C LYS A 24 7.62 -10.94 9.27
N VAL A 25 7.42 -10.72 10.56
CA VAL A 25 6.16 -10.23 11.11
C VAL A 25 5.90 -8.79 10.65
N HIS A 26 6.93 -7.93 10.63
CA HIS A 26 6.81 -6.54 10.21
C HIS A 26 6.35 -6.42 8.76
N PHE A 27 7.02 -7.11 7.83
CA PHE A 27 6.62 -7.12 6.43
C PHE A 27 5.21 -7.69 6.21
N LYS A 28 4.82 -8.76 6.93
CA LYS A 28 3.45 -9.28 6.86
C LYS A 28 2.42 -8.25 7.30
N ASN A 29 2.73 -7.44 8.31
CA ASN A 29 1.86 -6.37 8.77
C ASN A 29 1.81 -5.23 7.74
N TRP A 30 2.95 -4.90 7.14
CA TRP A 30 3.05 -3.93 6.05
C TRP A 30 2.22 -4.38 4.84
N GLU A 31 2.32 -5.64 4.39
CA GLU A 31 1.51 -6.17 3.28
C GLU A 31 0.01 -6.10 3.55
N LYS A 32 -0.41 -6.44 4.78
CA LYS A 32 -1.81 -6.34 5.19
C LYS A 32 -2.31 -4.90 5.15
N SER A 33 -1.53 -3.96 5.72
CA SER A 33 -1.83 -2.53 5.69
C SER A 33 -1.91 -2.03 4.24
N ASN A 34 -0.95 -2.39 3.39
CA ASN A 34 -0.90 -2.02 1.98
C ASN A 34 -2.15 -2.48 1.21
N ARG A 35 -2.55 -3.76 1.39
CA ARG A 35 -3.73 -4.31 0.75
C ARG A 35 -5.01 -3.60 1.19
N LEU A 36 -5.13 -3.32 2.50
CA LEU A 36 -6.32 -2.69 3.06
C LEU A 36 -6.44 -1.22 2.60
N SER A 37 -5.34 -0.47 2.64
CA SER A 37 -5.28 0.92 2.17
C SER A 37 -5.58 1.02 0.67
N LEU A 38 -5.06 0.12 -0.17
CA LEU A 38 -5.41 0.05 -1.59
C LEU A 38 -6.91 -0.15 -1.82
N MET A 39 -7.54 -1.03 -1.05
CA MET A 39 -8.97 -1.30 -1.16
C MET A 39 -9.78 -0.07 -0.77
N TYR A 40 -9.38 0.60 0.32
CA TYR A 40 -10.01 1.82 0.80
C TYR A 40 -9.92 2.95 -0.23
N ILE A 41 -8.70 3.23 -0.73
CA ILE A 41 -8.46 4.28 -1.74
C ILE A 41 -9.33 4.02 -2.97
N ARG A 42 -9.29 2.81 -3.55
CA ARG A 42 -10.11 2.42 -4.71
C ARG A 42 -11.61 2.57 -4.49
N MET A 43 -12.09 2.32 -3.27
CA MET A 43 -13.49 2.47 -2.92
C MET A 43 -13.90 3.95 -2.78
N SER A 44 -12.99 4.79 -2.26
CA SER A 44 -13.22 6.22 -2.05
C SER A 44 -13.09 7.10 -3.30
N ILE A 45 -12.39 6.63 -4.34
CA ILE A 45 -12.16 7.41 -5.56
C ILE A 45 -13.47 7.56 -6.37
N ALA A 46 -13.67 8.74 -6.96
CA ALA A 46 -14.79 9.04 -7.84
C ALA A 46 -14.75 8.24 -9.15
N ASN A 47 -15.91 7.85 -9.68
CA ASN A 47 -16.01 6.94 -10.83
C ASN A 47 -15.34 7.47 -12.11
N ASN A 48 -15.28 8.80 -12.28
CA ASN A 48 -14.59 9.45 -13.41
C ASN A 48 -13.07 9.28 -13.36
N ILE A 49 -12.48 9.07 -12.18
CA ILE A 49 -11.03 8.86 -11.98
C ILE A 49 -10.71 7.36 -11.96
N LYS A 50 -11.67 6.50 -11.61
CA LYS A 50 -11.47 5.03 -11.54
C LYS A 50 -10.92 4.42 -12.83
N SER A 51 -11.31 4.94 -13.99
CA SER A 51 -10.82 4.46 -15.30
C SER A 51 -9.34 4.79 -15.54
N ALA A 52 -8.82 5.83 -14.90
CA ALA A 52 -7.44 6.28 -15.02
C ALA A 52 -6.50 5.62 -13.99
N LEU A 53 -7.04 4.77 -13.08
CA LEU A 53 -6.24 4.25 -11.98
C LEU A 53 -5.08 3.38 -12.46
N PRO A 54 -3.84 3.64 -11.99
CA PRO A 54 -2.70 2.81 -12.32
C PRO A 54 -2.85 1.42 -11.70
N LYS A 55 -2.37 0.40 -12.42
CA LYS A 55 -2.25 -0.97 -11.90
C LYS A 55 -1.05 -1.08 -10.94
N THR A 56 -1.09 -0.35 -9.83
CA THR A 56 -0.08 -0.45 -8.77
C THR A 56 -0.48 -1.47 -7.69
N LYS A 57 0.55 -2.09 -7.10
CA LYS A 57 0.48 -2.94 -5.90
C LYS A 57 0.85 -2.18 -4.62
N SER A 58 1.15 -0.89 -4.69
CA SER A 58 1.52 -0.05 -3.55
C SER A 58 0.41 0.97 -3.25
N ALA A 59 -0.07 0.98 -2.01
CA ALA A 59 -1.02 1.97 -1.52
C ALA A 59 -0.43 3.39 -1.57
N GLN A 60 0.86 3.52 -1.27
CA GLN A 60 1.58 4.80 -1.34
C GLN A 60 1.63 5.36 -2.76
N GLU A 61 1.91 4.53 -3.77
CA GLU A 61 1.89 4.95 -5.17
C GLU A 61 0.48 5.32 -5.62
N MET A 62 -0.53 4.56 -5.21
CA MET A 62 -1.93 4.88 -5.51
C MET A 62 -2.35 6.21 -4.88
N MET A 63 -1.94 6.48 -3.65
CA MET A 63 -2.27 7.71 -2.95
C MET A 63 -1.64 8.93 -3.65
N LYS A 64 -0.37 8.85 -4.04
CA LYS A 64 0.29 9.90 -4.83
C LYS A 64 -0.46 10.17 -6.14
N PHE A 65 -0.86 9.13 -6.86
CA PHE A 65 -1.64 9.30 -8.08
C PHE A 65 -2.99 10.02 -7.84
N VAL A 66 -3.66 9.69 -6.74
CA VAL A 66 -4.92 10.36 -6.37
C VAL A 66 -4.68 11.84 -6.07
N GLU A 67 -3.62 12.18 -5.33
CA GLU A 67 -3.22 13.57 -5.06
C GLU A 67 -2.85 14.34 -6.34
N GLU A 68 -2.25 13.68 -7.34
CA GLU A 68 -1.92 14.28 -8.64
C GLU A 68 -3.16 14.47 -9.53
N CYS A 69 -4.21 13.67 -9.35
CA CYS A 69 -5.43 13.69 -10.15
C CYS A 69 -6.61 14.41 -9.50
N SER A 70 -6.46 14.86 -8.25
CA SER A 70 -7.46 15.62 -7.48
C SER A 70 -7.34 17.12 -7.72
#